data_AF-A0A0D2L160-F1
#
_entry.id   AF-A0A0D2L160-F1
#
_cell.length_a   1.000
_cell.length_b   1.000
_cell.length_c   1.000
_cell.angle_alpha   90.00
_cell.angle_beta   90.00
_cell.angle_gamma   90.00
#
_symmetry.space_group_name_H-M   'P 1'
#
loop_
_entity.id
_entity.type
_entity.pdbx_description
1 polymer ?
#
loop_
_entity_poly.entity_id
_entity_poly.type
_entity_poly.pdbx_seq_one_letter_code
_entity_poly.pdbx_strand_id
1 'polypeptide(L)'
;MDPFDFPGDGPAPPEGLVQLCKKISSTKSKDALIKGLKQLVSILESAPQDVEALGRGGDELPRTVASLLHHSDKDVKLYVAVCVVNMLRIWAPDTPFDDEPDNLEAALGVVLWVVNRLQNHAVPTFQLAISVLQVFCETKSYYLLTDSGRGDMELDWFRALLDCVTEANAESLELYVTEILCGMLEDDEMVSEAKVEALLSCLVPPAADESPAAGAVARAVLRRREREVQPTLQRLLTRLLTSPLTASSGLWEQSYAVVAQALLPVVPHLSDELCSTDASKRLEAARLLGRLFGQRGGGAVAEEWGEVLTELLRRFKDEKQQQQQQQEQEQQQE
;
A
#
# COMPACT_ATOMS: atom_id res chain seq x y z
N MET A 1 -43.76 -1.29 39.54
CA MET A 1 -43.44 -1.64 38.14
C MET A 1 -42.21 -0.85 37.79
N ASP A 2 -41.11 -1.56 37.57
CA ASP A 2 -39.84 -0.96 37.17
C ASP A 2 -39.97 -0.50 35.71
N PRO A 3 -39.72 0.78 35.38
CA PRO A 3 -39.81 1.27 34.00
C PRO A 3 -38.69 0.74 33.09
N PHE A 4 -37.79 -0.09 33.60
CA PHE A 4 -36.69 -0.72 32.85
C PHE A 4 -36.85 -2.22 32.64
N ASP A 5 -38.02 -2.79 32.96
CA ASP A 5 -38.34 -4.18 32.64
C ASP A 5 -38.69 -4.29 31.14
N PHE A 6 -37.64 -4.37 30.31
CA PHE A 6 -37.77 -4.74 28.92
C PHE A 6 -38.08 -6.24 28.84
N PRO A 7 -39.18 -6.67 28.20
CA PRO A 7 -39.36 -8.08 27.90
C PRO A 7 -38.19 -8.52 27.03
N GLY A 8 -37.31 -9.34 27.61
CA GLY A 8 -36.09 -9.88 27.02
C GLY A 8 -36.34 -10.92 25.93
N ASP A 9 -37.24 -10.61 24.99
CA ASP A 9 -37.38 -11.30 23.72
C ASP A 9 -37.29 -10.25 22.63
N GLY A 10 -36.04 -9.89 22.29
CA GLY A 10 -35.74 -9.41 20.94
C GLY A 10 -36.27 -10.44 19.92
N PRO A 11 -36.55 -10.01 18.67
CA PRO A 11 -37.06 -10.92 17.65
C PRO A 11 -36.23 -12.20 17.61
N ALA A 12 -36.90 -13.35 17.59
CA ALA A 12 -36.23 -14.64 17.54
C ALA A 12 -35.13 -14.61 16.46
N PRO A 13 -33.91 -15.10 16.76
CA PRO A 13 -32.84 -15.16 15.78
C PRO A 13 -33.33 -15.86 14.52
N PRO A 14 -32.73 -15.63 13.35
CA PRO A 14 -32.96 -16.53 12.24
C PRO A 14 -32.52 -17.95 12.66
N GLU A 15 -33.45 -18.81 13.10
CA GLU A 15 -33.20 -20.21 13.50
C GLU A 15 -32.41 -20.97 12.41
N GLY A 16 -32.52 -20.48 11.16
CA GLY A 16 -31.76 -20.94 10.02
C GLY A 16 -30.24 -20.74 10.12
N LEU A 17 -29.73 -19.68 10.74
CA LEU A 17 -28.28 -19.40 10.75
C LEU A 17 -27.51 -20.41 11.60
N VAL A 18 -28.00 -20.71 12.81
CA VAL A 18 -27.40 -21.75 13.68
C VAL A 18 -27.43 -23.13 12.98
N GLN A 19 -28.54 -23.47 12.33
CA GLN A 19 -28.65 -24.72 11.59
C GLN A 19 -27.72 -24.74 10.36
N LEU A 20 -27.54 -23.60 9.69
CA LEU A 20 -26.64 -23.45 8.56
C LEU A 20 -25.18 -23.65 8.99
N CYS A 21 -24.75 -23.01 10.08
CA CYS A 21 -23.42 -23.20 10.68
C CYS A 21 -23.17 -24.69 10.98
N LYS A 22 -24.11 -25.37 11.65
CA LYS A 22 -24.00 -26.82 11.93
C LYS A 22 -23.89 -27.68 10.66
N LYS A 23 -24.63 -27.34 9.60
CA LYS A 23 -24.55 -28.02 8.30
C LYS A 23 -23.19 -27.80 7.63
N ILE A 24 -22.66 -26.59 7.69
CA ILE A 24 -21.33 -26.24 7.15
C ILE A 24 -20.24 -27.00 7.91
N SER A 25 -20.28 -27.04 9.24
CA SER A 25 -19.24 -27.70 10.05
C SER A 25 -19.25 -29.23 9.94
N SER A 26 -20.38 -29.84 9.56
CA SER A 26 -20.53 -31.30 9.49
C SER A 26 -20.45 -31.89 8.08
N THR A 27 -20.54 -31.06 7.03
CA THR A 27 -20.53 -31.55 5.65
C THR A 27 -19.15 -32.05 5.23
N LYS A 28 -19.11 -33.18 4.52
CA LYS A 28 -17.90 -33.71 3.84
C LYS A 28 -17.90 -33.44 2.34
N SER A 29 -19.00 -32.92 1.80
CA SER A 29 -19.16 -32.66 0.37
C SER A 29 -18.77 -31.22 0.05
N LYS A 30 -17.86 -31.05 -0.92
CA LYS A 30 -17.46 -29.73 -1.45
C LYS A 30 -18.66 -28.94 -1.96
N ASP A 31 -19.54 -29.56 -2.74
CA ASP A 31 -20.69 -28.87 -3.33
C ASP A 31 -21.69 -28.40 -2.26
N ALA A 32 -21.91 -29.23 -1.23
CA ALA A 32 -22.74 -28.86 -0.10
C ALA A 32 -22.11 -27.74 0.74
N LEU A 33 -20.78 -27.75 0.91
CA LEU A 33 -20.04 -26.69 1.60
C LEU A 33 -20.16 -25.36 0.85
N ILE A 34 -19.91 -25.35 -0.46
CA ILE A 34 -20.04 -24.14 -1.29
C ILE A 34 -21.48 -23.62 -1.27
N LYS A 35 -22.48 -24.51 -1.34
CA LYS A 35 -23.89 -24.11 -1.22
C LYS A 35 -24.19 -23.47 0.12
N GLY A 36 -23.66 -24.02 1.21
CA GLY A 36 -23.80 -23.45 2.55
C GLY A 36 -23.12 -22.08 2.68
N LEU A 37 -21.89 -21.95 2.18
CA LEU A 37 -21.16 -20.68 2.19
C LEU A 37 -21.86 -19.60 1.35
N LYS A 38 -22.43 -19.95 0.19
CA LYS A 38 -23.24 -19.00 -0.60
C LYS A 38 -24.47 -18.50 0.15
N GLN A 39 -25.14 -19.38 0.88
CA GLN A 39 -26.26 -18.98 1.74
C GLN A 39 -25.78 -18.07 2.87
N LEU A 40 -24.62 -18.38 3.45
CA LEU A 40 -24.04 -17.56 4.50
C LEU A 40 -23.65 -16.17 4.00
N VAL A 41 -22.99 -16.07 2.85
CA VAL A 41 -22.69 -14.80 2.18
C VAL A 41 -23.95 -13.96 2.00
N SER A 42 -25.03 -14.53 1.46
CA SER A 42 -26.28 -13.80 1.26
C SER A 42 -26.88 -13.27 2.57
N ILE A 43 -26.74 -14.00 3.68
CA ILE A 43 -27.19 -13.54 5.00
C ILE A 43 -26.30 -12.39 5.47
N LEU A 44 -24.98 -12.56 5.41
CA LEU A 44 -24.01 -11.59 5.92
C LEU A 44 -23.99 -10.29 5.12
N GLU A 45 -24.16 -10.33 3.80
CA GLU A 45 -24.27 -9.12 2.97
C GLU A 45 -25.53 -8.30 3.31
N SER A 46 -26.63 -8.97 3.69
CA SER A 46 -27.89 -8.30 4.04
C SER A 46 -27.95 -7.80 5.49
N ALA A 47 -27.04 -8.27 6.35
CA ALA A 47 -27.07 -7.95 7.78
C ALA A 47 -26.64 -6.49 8.02
N PRO A 48 -27.28 -5.76 8.96
CA PRO A 48 -26.78 -4.46 9.38
C PRO A 48 -25.42 -4.60 10.08
N GLN A 49 -24.73 -3.47 10.29
CA GLN A 49 -23.57 -3.41 11.19
C GLN A 49 -24.05 -3.49 12.65
N ASP A 50 -24.54 -4.66 13.03
CA ASP A 50 -25.08 -4.98 14.34
C ASP A 50 -25.08 -6.50 14.53
N VAL A 51 -24.25 -6.99 15.45
CA VAL A 51 -24.12 -8.41 15.76
C VAL A 51 -25.42 -8.98 16.36
N GLU A 52 -26.22 -8.16 17.07
CA GLU A 52 -27.48 -8.59 17.65
C GLU A 52 -28.48 -9.03 16.58
N ALA A 53 -28.41 -8.47 15.37
CA ALA A 53 -29.24 -8.85 14.24
C ALA A 53 -29.01 -10.31 13.77
N LEU A 54 -27.88 -10.91 14.13
CA LEU A 54 -27.58 -12.33 13.86
C LEU A 54 -28.14 -13.27 14.94
N GLY A 55 -28.58 -12.71 16.08
CA GLY A 55 -29.02 -13.43 17.27
C GLY A 55 -28.03 -14.53 17.69
N ARG A 56 -28.53 -15.70 18.12
CA ARG A 56 -27.69 -16.85 18.53
C ARG A 56 -26.73 -17.37 17.44
N GLY A 57 -26.95 -17.01 16.18
CA GLY A 57 -26.03 -17.35 15.09
C GLY A 57 -24.71 -16.58 15.18
N GLY A 58 -24.70 -15.40 15.81
CA GLY A 58 -23.51 -14.59 16.01
C GLY A 58 -22.40 -15.33 16.76
N ASP A 59 -22.74 -16.11 17.79
CA ASP A 59 -21.77 -16.87 18.59
C ASP A 59 -21.14 -18.07 17.83
N GLU A 60 -21.90 -18.67 16.92
CA GLU A 60 -21.48 -19.88 16.19
C GLU A 60 -20.68 -19.53 14.92
N LEU A 61 -20.88 -18.32 14.39
CA LEU A 61 -20.35 -17.90 13.11
C LEU A 61 -18.81 -17.77 13.10
N PRO A 62 -18.16 -17.08 14.05
CA PRO A 62 -16.70 -17.01 14.14
C PRO A 62 -16.06 -18.40 14.15
N ARG A 63 -16.58 -19.32 14.97
CA ARG A 63 -16.07 -20.69 15.07
C ARG A 63 -16.24 -21.46 13.75
N THR A 64 -17.38 -21.30 13.10
CA THR A 64 -17.67 -21.95 11.82
C THR A 64 -16.71 -21.46 10.73
N VAL A 65 -16.53 -20.15 10.60
CA VAL A 65 -15.64 -19.55 9.60
C VAL A 65 -14.17 -19.84 9.92
N ALA A 66 -13.76 -19.77 11.19
CA ALA A 66 -12.41 -20.11 11.65
C ALA A 66 -11.99 -21.52 11.21
N SER A 67 -12.89 -22.50 11.32
CA SER A 67 -12.63 -23.89 10.90
C SER A 67 -12.33 -24.06 9.40
N LEU A 68 -12.63 -23.03 8.58
CA LEU A 68 -12.46 -23.05 7.12
C LEU A 68 -11.35 -22.13 6.60
N LEU A 69 -10.69 -21.35 7.46
CA LEU A 69 -9.67 -20.38 7.04
C LEU A 69 -8.49 -21.02 6.27
N HIS A 70 -8.13 -22.24 6.63
CA HIS A 70 -7.02 -22.98 5.99
C HIS A 70 -7.50 -24.00 4.95
N HIS A 71 -8.76 -23.96 4.53
CA HIS A 71 -9.31 -24.93 3.58
C HIS A 71 -8.57 -24.89 2.23
N SER A 72 -8.19 -26.03 1.64
CA SER A 72 -7.31 -26.05 0.45
C SER A 72 -7.98 -25.64 -0.87
N ASP A 73 -9.30 -25.86 -0.99
CA ASP A 73 -10.06 -25.58 -2.20
C ASP A 73 -10.26 -24.07 -2.46
N LYS A 74 -9.98 -23.64 -3.70
CA LYS A 74 -9.97 -22.21 -4.08
C LYS A 74 -11.36 -21.57 -4.07
N ASP A 75 -12.40 -22.30 -4.46
CA ASP A 75 -13.77 -21.77 -4.46
C ASP A 75 -14.25 -21.58 -3.02
N VAL A 76 -13.96 -22.56 -2.16
CA VAL A 76 -14.24 -22.48 -0.73
C VAL A 76 -13.50 -21.30 -0.10
N LYS A 77 -12.19 -21.16 -0.33
CA LYS A 77 -11.39 -20.03 0.19
C LYS A 77 -11.97 -18.67 -0.21
N LEU A 78 -12.40 -18.52 -1.47
CA LEU A 78 -12.98 -17.26 -1.93
C LEU A 78 -14.29 -16.93 -1.18
N TYR A 79 -15.21 -17.88 -1.05
CA TYR A 79 -16.43 -17.64 -0.28
C TYR A 79 -16.18 -17.42 1.21
N VAL A 80 -15.17 -18.08 1.79
CA VAL A 80 -14.71 -17.80 3.16
C VAL A 80 -14.21 -16.37 3.28
N ALA A 81 -13.42 -15.86 2.32
CA ALA A 81 -12.97 -14.47 2.32
C ALA A 81 -14.14 -13.47 2.29
N VAL A 82 -15.17 -13.74 1.48
CA VAL A 82 -16.39 -12.92 1.43
C VAL A 82 -17.13 -12.93 2.78
N CYS A 83 -17.20 -14.09 3.43
CA CYS A 83 -17.76 -14.19 4.78
C CYS A 83 -16.93 -13.37 5.78
N VAL A 84 -15.60 -13.52 5.75
CA VAL A 84 -14.67 -12.80 6.64
C VAL A 84 -14.88 -11.29 6.55
N VAL A 85 -14.83 -10.68 5.35
CA VAL A 85 -14.96 -9.22 5.24
C VAL A 85 -16.34 -8.71 5.66
N ASN A 86 -17.41 -9.47 5.41
CA ASN A 86 -18.74 -9.10 5.89
C ASN A 86 -18.89 -9.30 7.40
N MET A 87 -18.19 -10.28 7.99
CA MET A 87 -18.14 -10.39 9.45
C MET A 87 -17.36 -9.22 10.06
N LEU A 88 -16.20 -8.84 9.51
CA LEU A 88 -15.49 -7.64 9.96
C LEU A 88 -16.39 -6.39 9.86
N ARG A 89 -17.19 -6.27 8.79
CA ARG A 89 -18.20 -5.20 8.64
C ARG A 89 -19.23 -5.21 9.76
N ILE A 90 -19.79 -6.38 10.10
CA ILE A 90 -20.89 -6.50 11.06
C ILE A 90 -20.41 -6.24 12.49
N TRP A 91 -19.18 -6.68 12.82
CA TRP A 91 -18.61 -6.55 14.16
C TRP A 91 -17.93 -5.19 14.42
N ALA A 92 -17.61 -4.43 13.38
CA ALA A 92 -16.92 -3.14 13.53
C ALA A 92 -17.66 -2.22 14.53
N PRO A 93 -16.94 -1.53 15.44
CA PRO A 93 -15.49 -1.34 15.46
C PRO A 93 -14.68 -2.51 16.06
N ASP A 94 -15.34 -3.46 16.71
CA ASP A 94 -14.70 -4.65 17.28
C ASP A 94 -14.44 -5.71 16.19
N THR A 95 -13.82 -6.83 16.53
CA THR A 95 -13.63 -7.94 15.59
C THR A 95 -14.30 -9.23 16.07
N PRO A 96 -14.74 -10.11 15.14
CA PRO A 96 -15.30 -11.41 15.52
C PRO A 96 -14.25 -12.37 16.11
N PHE A 97 -12.98 -11.97 16.17
CA PHE A 97 -11.83 -12.80 16.56
C PHE A 97 -10.98 -12.17 17.68
N ASP A 98 -11.52 -11.22 18.45
CA ASP A 98 -10.75 -10.45 19.45
C ASP A 98 -10.00 -11.35 20.46
N ASP A 99 -10.60 -12.47 20.88
CA ASP A 99 -10.01 -13.42 21.82
C ASP A 99 -9.05 -14.44 21.16
N GLU A 100 -8.94 -14.45 19.82
CA GLU A 100 -8.25 -15.48 19.05
C GLU A 100 -7.35 -14.84 17.96
N PRO A 101 -6.18 -14.28 18.34
CA PRO A 101 -5.32 -13.52 17.43
C PRO A 101 -4.78 -14.33 16.24
N ASP A 102 -4.65 -15.65 16.39
CA ASP A 102 -4.26 -16.56 15.31
C ASP A 102 -5.38 -16.69 14.26
N ASN A 103 -6.64 -16.66 14.70
CA ASN A 103 -7.79 -16.71 13.78
C ASN A 103 -7.99 -15.37 13.07
N LEU A 104 -7.74 -14.24 13.74
CA LEU A 104 -7.71 -12.94 13.07
C LEU A 104 -6.61 -12.89 12.00
N GLU A 105 -5.41 -13.36 12.31
CA GLU A 105 -4.29 -13.44 11.36
C GLU A 105 -4.64 -14.34 10.17
N ALA A 106 -5.20 -15.53 10.43
CA ALA A 106 -5.63 -16.44 9.37
C ALA A 106 -6.77 -15.86 8.52
N ALA A 107 -7.70 -15.11 9.12
CA ALA A 107 -8.79 -14.43 8.43
C ALA A 107 -8.26 -13.36 7.48
N LEU A 108 -7.37 -12.48 7.97
CA LEU A 108 -6.68 -11.49 7.13
C LEU A 108 -5.81 -12.18 6.06
N GLY A 109 -5.15 -13.30 6.37
CA GLY A 109 -4.39 -14.09 5.41
C GLY A 109 -5.25 -14.65 4.26
N VAL A 110 -6.50 -15.04 4.52
CA VAL A 110 -7.45 -15.46 3.49
C VAL A 110 -7.87 -14.28 2.61
N VAL A 111 -8.05 -13.09 3.17
CA VAL A 111 -8.33 -11.88 2.37
C VAL A 111 -7.12 -11.50 1.51
N LEU A 112 -5.90 -11.53 2.06
CA LEU A 112 -4.66 -11.32 1.31
C LEU A 112 -4.51 -12.31 0.16
N TRP A 113 -4.92 -13.57 0.36
CA TRP A 113 -4.93 -14.57 -0.71
C TRP A 113 -5.88 -14.17 -1.86
N VAL A 114 -7.00 -13.50 -1.59
CA VAL A 114 -7.87 -12.95 -2.63
C VAL A 114 -7.22 -11.76 -3.34
N VAL A 115 -6.62 -10.82 -2.60
CA VAL A 115 -5.92 -9.65 -3.15
C VAL A 115 -4.87 -10.06 -4.17
N ASN A 116 -4.03 -11.06 -3.84
CA ASN A 116 -3.01 -11.61 -4.73
C ASN A 116 -3.55 -12.26 -6.02
N ARG A 117 -4.88 -12.43 -6.15
CA ARG A 117 -5.52 -13.01 -7.35
C ARG A 117 -6.23 -11.98 -8.21
N LEU A 118 -6.32 -10.73 -7.76
CA LEU A 118 -6.98 -9.64 -8.49
C LEU A 118 -6.22 -9.26 -9.78
N GLN A 119 -4.94 -9.62 -9.92
CA GLN A 119 -4.19 -9.47 -11.18
C GLN A 119 -4.83 -10.22 -12.35
N ASN A 120 -5.51 -11.33 -12.09
CA ASN A 120 -6.14 -12.14 -13.14
C ASN A 120 -7.62 -11.80 -13.30
N HIS A 121 -7.90 -10.73 -14.05
CA HIS A 121 -9.25 -10.23 -14.31
C HIS A 121 -10.12 -11.16 -15.17
N ALA A 122 -9.53 -12.12 -15.89
CA ALA A 122 -10.23 -12.99 -16.83
C ALA A 122 -10.98 -14.16 -16.16
N VAL A 123 -10.84 -14.35 -14.85
CA VAL A 123 -11.51 -15.46 -14.15
C VAL A 123 -12.98 -15.12 -13.83
N PRO A 124 -13.91 -16.09 -13.91
CA PRO A 124 -15.34 -15.86 -13.64
C PRO A 124 -15.63 -15.33 -12.23
N THR A 125 -14.72 -15.57 -11.29
CA THR A 125 -14.83 -15.17 -9.89
C THR A 125 -14.28 -13.77 -9.61
N PHE A 126 -13.84 -13.03 -10.64
CA PHE A 126 -13.16 -11.75 -10.47
C PHE A 126 -14.02 -10.70 -9.76
N GLN A 127 -15.31 -10.60 -10.12
CA GLN A 127 -16.24 -9.67 -9.47
C GLN A 127 -16.43 -9.97 -7.98
N LEU A 128 -16.45 -11.26 -7.61
CA LEU A 128 -16.53 -11.67 -6.21
C LEU A 128 -15.23 -11.36 -5.45
N ALA A 129 -14.07 -11.39 -6.13
CA ALA A 129 -12.80 -10.97 -5.53
C ALA A 129 -12.74 -9.45 -5.33
N ILE A 130 -13.29 -8.65 -6.27
CA ILE A 130 -13.41 -7.19 -6.11
C ILE A 130 -14.28 -6.86 -4.91
N SER A 131 -15.44 -7.51 -4.75
CA SER A 131 -16.34 -7.21 -3.63
C SER A 131 -15.68 -7.46 -2.26
N VAL A 132 -14.78 -8.45 -2.17
CA VAL A 132 -13.97 -8.67 -0.97
C VAL A 132 -13.13 -7.44 -0.63
N LEU A 133 -12.38 -6.90 -1.59
CA LEU A 133 -11.55 -5.71 -1.39
C LEU A 133 -12.40 -4.46 -1.12
N GLN A 134 -13.51 -4.31 -1.84
CA GLN A 134 -14.43 -3.19 -1.66
C GLN A 134 -14.97 -3.13 -0.23
N VAL A 135 -15.53 -4.24 0.29
CA VAL A 135 -16.05 -4.28 1.67
C VAL A 135 -14.93 -3.98 2.65
N PHE A 136 -13.75 -4.59 2.49
CA PHE A 136 -12.59 -4.36 3.35
C PHE A 136 -12.13 -2.89 3.37
N CYS A 137 -12.20 -2.21 2.24
CA CYS A 137 -11.91 -0.77 2.11
C CYS A 137 -12.97 0.09 2.80
N GLU A 138 -14.25 -0.15 2.51
CA GLU A 138 -15.37 0.66 3.01
C GLU A 138 -15.52 0.57 4.53
N THR A 139 -15.20 -0.59 5.11
CA THR A 139 -15.19 -0.81 6.56
C THR A 139 -13.91 -0.36 7.25
N LYS A 140 -12.93 0.11 6.47
CA LYS A 140 -11.59 0.45 6.94
C LYS A 140 -10.92 -0.66 7.75
N SER A 141 -11.19 -1.91 7.40
CA SER A 141 -10.65 -3.08 8.12
C SER A 141 -9.12 -3.20 8.00
N TYR A 142 -8.48 -2.40 7.15
CA TYR A 142 -7.03 -2.29 7.06
C TYR A 142 -6.36 -1.72 8.33
N TYR A 143 -7.08 -1.03 9.23
CA TYR A 143 -6.52 -0.64 10.53
C TYR A 143 -6.18 -1.86 11.41
N LEU A 144 -6.84 -3.00 11.18
CA LEU A 144 -6.49 -4.25 11.86
C LEU A 144 -5.08 -4.73 11.49
N LEU A 145 -4.55 -4.32 10.32
CA LEU A 145 -3.18 -4.63 9.92
C LEU A 145 -2.18 -3.78 10.69
N THR A 146 -2.42 -2.48 10.77
CA THR A 146 -1.54 -1.51 11.46
C THR A 146 -1.51 -1.75 12.97
N ASP A 147 -2.65 -2.12 13.56
CA ASP A 147 -2.78 -2.31 15.01
C ASP A 147 -2.27 -3.68 15.49
N SER A 148 -2.06 -4.63 14.56
CA SER A 148 -1.66 -6.01 14.91
C SER A 148 -0.24 -6.13 15.47
N GLY A 149 0.62 -5.14 15.27
CA GLY A 149 2.05 -5.20 15.60
C GLY A 149 2.87 -6.18 14.76
N ARG A 150 2.28 -6.80 13.73
CA ARG A 150 2.93 -7.76 12.81
C ARG A 150 3.37 -7.05 11.52
N GLY A 151 4.51 -6.36 11.60
CA GLY A 151 5.00 -5.53 10.50
C GLY A 151 5.39 -6.28 9.22
N ASP A 152 5.67 -7.58 9.29
CA ASP A 152 5.90 -8.44 8.12
C ASP A 152 4.61 -8.68 7.35
N MET A 153 3.54 -9.07 8.04
CA MET A 153 2.21 -9.24 7.45
C MET A 153 1.70 -7.93 6.84
N GLU A 154 1.84 -6.82 7.56
CA GLU A 154 1.44 -5.50 7.08
C GLU A 154 2.16 -5.14 5.77
N LEU A 155 3.48 -5.40 5.70
CA LEU A 155 4.27 -5.13 4.50
C LEU A 155 3.90 -6.05 3.32
N ASP A 156 3.59 -7.32 3.59
CA ASP A 156 3.11 -8.25 2.56
C ASP A 156 1.78 -7.80 1.96
N TRP A 157 0.87 -7.29 2.80
CA TRP A 157 -0.37 -6.65 2.35
C TRP A 157 -0.10 -5.41 1.50
N PHE A 158 0.79 -4.53 1.97
CA PHE A 158 1.12 -3.30 1.29
C PHE A 158 1.66 -3.56 -0.13
N ARG A 159 2.54 -4.56 -0.28
CA ARG A 159 3.06 -5.00 -1.59
C ARG A 159 2.01 -5.65 -2.46
N ALA A 160 1.21 -6.57 -1.90
CA ALA A 160 0.15 -7.25 -2.65
C ALA A 160 -0.89 -6.26 -3.20
N LEU A 161 -1.21 -5.20 -2.47
CA LEU A 161 -2.10 -4.12 -2.91
C LEU A 161 -1.53 -3.35 -4.10
N LEU A 162 -0.25 -2.99 -4.07
CA LEU A 162 0.43 -2.35 -5.21
C LEU A 162 0.47 -3.27 -6.44
N ASP A 163 0.80 -4.54 -6.22
CA ASP A 163 0.96 -5.53 -7.29
C ASP A 163 -0.37 -5.93 -7.93
N CYS A 164 -1.50 -5.82 -7.22
CA CYS A 164 -2.79 -6.30 -7.72
C CYS A 164 -3.43 -5.41 -8.79
N VAL A 165 -2.98 -4.16 -8.91
CA VAL A 165 -3.45 -3.18 -9.90
C VAL A 165 -2.68 -3.34 -11.20
N THR A 166 -3.42 -3.49 -12.29
CA THR A 166 -2.93 -3.67 -13.65
C THR A 166 -3.73 -2.77 -14.58
N GLU A 167 -3.22 -2.51 -15.79
CA GLU A 167 -3.97 -1.75 -16.82
C GLU A 167 -5.37 -2.30 -17.09
N ALA A 168 -5.55 -3.62 -16.99
CA ALA A 168 -6.81 -4.27 -17.30
C ALA A 168 -7.88 -4.16 -16.20
N ASN A 169 -7.49 -3.82 -14.96
CA ASN A 169 -8.41 -3.77 -13.82
C ASN A 169 -8.38 -2.43 -13.06
N ALA A 170 -7.57 -1.46 -13.48
CA ALA A 170 -7.35 -0.20 -12.79
C ALA A 170 -8.66 0.56 -12.50
N GLU A 171 -9.57 0.66 -13.49
CA GLU A 171 -10.86 1.35 -13.32
C GLU A 171 -11.71 0.79 -12.17
N SER A 172 -11.56 -0.50 -11.86
CA SER A 172 -12.32 -1.16 -10.79
C SER A 172 -11.60 -1.16 -9.43
N LEU A 173 -10.26 -1.01 -9.40
CA LEU A 173 -9.45 -1.24 -8.21
C LEU A 173 -8.72 0.00 -7.69
N GLU A 174 -8.34 0.94 -8.56
CA GLU A 174 -7.42 2.04 -8.24
C GLU A 174 -7.89 2.85 -7.02
N LEU A 175 -9.19 3.16 -6.95
CA LEU A 175 -9.76 3.93 -5.84
C LEU A 175 -9.66 3.18 -4.51
N TYR A 176 -10.07 1.91 -4.48
CA TYR A 176 -10.03 1.11 -3.25
C TYR A 176 -8.60 0.85 -2.79
N VAL A 177 -7.71 0.48 -3.70
CA VAL A 177 -6.30 0.21 -3.39
C VAL A 177 -5.62 1.47 -2.88
N THR A 178 -5.83 2.62 -3.53
CA THR A 178 -5.25 3.89 -3.09
C THR A 178 -5.76 4.28 -1.70
N GLU A 179 -7.05 4.10 -1.44
CA GLU A 179 -7.63 4.43 -0.13
C GLU A 179 -7.07 3.54 0.99
N ILE A 180 -6.99 2.22 0.75
CA ILE A 180 -6.41 1.28 1.71
C ILE A 180 -4.93 1.64 1.99
N LEU A 181 -4.12 1.82 0.94
CA LEU A 181 -2.71 2.16 1.09
C LEU A 181 -2.52 3.50 1.81
N CYS A 182 -3.36 4.51 1.53
CA CYS A 182 -3.35 5.77 2.26
C CYS A 182 -3.75 5.60 3.73
N GLY A 183 -4.73 4.75 4.04
CA GLY A 183 -5.15 4.48 5.40
C GLY A 183 -4.09 3.75 6.22
N MET A 184 -3.37 2.79 5.61
CA MET A 184 -2.23 2.08 6.23
C MET A 184 -1.02 2.96 6.56
N LEU A 185 -1.00 4.22 6.12
CA LEU A 185 0.07 5.19 6.37
C LEU A 185 -0.39 6.36 7.24
N GLU A 186 -1.69 6.48 7.55
CA GLU A 186 -2.28 7.71 8.11
C GLU A 186 -1.79 8.04 9.52
N ASP A 187 -1.57 7.01 10.34
CA ASP A 187 -1.17 7.16 11.74
C ASP A 187 0.34 6.87 11.97
N ASP A 188 1.09 6.60 10.90
CA ASP A 188 2.54 6.41 10.99
C ASP A 188 3.22 7.75 11.28
N GLU A 189 3.78 7.93 12.49
CA GLU A 189 4.66 9.09 12.79
C GLU A 189 5.84 9.16 11.81
N MET A 190 6.32 8.00 11.38
CA MET A 190 7.35 7.84 10.36
C MET A 190 7.13 6.50 9.64
N VAL A 191 6.76 6.58 8.35
CA VAL A 191 6.54 5.40 7.51
C VAL A 191 7.81 4.56 7.42
N SER A 192 7.69 3.23 7.49
CA SER A 192 8.84 2.33 7.40
C SER A 192 9.56 2.45 6.05
N GLU A 193 10.89 2.24 6.06
CA GLU A 193 11.72 2.29 4.86
C GLU A 193 11.24 1.31 3.80
N ALA A 194 10.84 0.10 4.21
CA ALA A 194 10.36 -0.94 3.30
C ALA A 194 9.05 -0.56 2.59
N LYS A 195 8.12 0.16 3.26
CA LYS A 195 6.90 0.68 2.64
C LYS A 195 7.22 1.77 1.61
N VAL A 196 8.15 2.68 1.93
CA VAL A 196 8.61 3.72 0.98
C VAL A 196 9.31 3.10 -0.22
N GLU A 197 10.20 2.13 -0.02
CA GLU A 197 10.85 1.40 -1.10
C GLU A 197 9.85 0.67 -2.00
N ALA A 198 8.79 0.09 -1.43
CA ALA A 198 7.72 -0.55 -2.20
C ALA A 198 6.96 0.45 -3.08
N LEU A 199 6.69 1.67 -2.60
CA LEU A 199 6.08 2.72 -3.43
C LEU A 199 7.02 3.17 -4.55
N LEU A 200 8.30 3.36 -4.24
CA LEU A 200 9.29 3.83 -5.21
C LEU A 200 9.61 2.77 -6.28
N SER A 201 9.56 1.48 -5.94
CA SER A 201 9.82 0.40 -6.89
C SER A 201 8.81 0.38 -8.03
N CYS A 202 7.55 0.75 -7.78
CA CYS A 202 6.51 0.91 -8.82
C CYS A 202 6.81 2.05 -9.81
N LEU A 203 7.72 2.97 -9.47
CA LEU A 203 8.01 4.15 -10.29
C LEU A 203 9.28 4.00 -11.12
N VAL A 204 10.09 2.97 -10.89
CA VAL A 204 11.35 2.76 -11.62
C VAL A 204 11.22 1.65 -12.68
N PRO A 205 11.93 1.75 -13.82
CA PRO A 205 11.99 0.66 -14.78
C PRO A 205 12.59 -0.63 -14.17
N PRO A 206 12.14 -1.82 -14.58
CA PRO A 206 11.12 -2.06 -15.62
C PRO A 206 9.68 -1.92 -15.12
N ALA A 207 9.44 -1.92 -13.80
CA ALA A 207 8.10 -1.94 -13.22
C ALA A 207 7.20 -0.78 -13.68
N ALA A 208 7.76 0.44 -13.79
CA ALA A 208 7.02 1.60 -14.29
C ALA A 208 6.58 1.49 -15.75
N ASP A 209 7.33 0.75 -16.57
CA ASP A 209 7.02 0.52 -17.99
C ASP A 209 6.04 -0.64 -18.15
N GLU A 210 6.14 -1.66 -17.28
CA GLU A 210 5.29 -2.86 -17.30
C GLU A 210 3.92 -2.63 -16.65
N SER A 211 3.82 -1.80 -15.61
CA SER A 211 2.57 -1.48 -14.91
C SER A 211 2.40 0.01 -14.61
N PRO A 212 2.05 0.83 -15.63
CA PRO A 212 1.77 2.25 -15.44
C PRO A 212 0.69 2.56 -14.38
N ALA A 213 -0.33 1.70 -14.25
CA ALA A 213 -1.43 1.81 -13.30
C ALA A 213 -0.98 1.63 -11.84
N ALA A 214 -0.13 0.63 -11.56
CA ALA A 214 0.49 0.50 -10.23
C ALA A 214 1.35 1.73 -9.91
N GLY A 215 2.09 2.23 -10.90
CA GLY A 215 2.81 3.51 -10.77
C GLY A 215 1.89 4.70 -10.50
N ALA A 216 0.68 4.74 -11.07
CA ALA A 216 -0.29 5.80 -10.82
C ALA A 216 -0.81 5.77 -9.38
N VAL A 217 -1.14 4.58 -8.87
CA VAL A 217 -1.50 4.35 -7.46
C VAL A 217 -0.38 4.80 -6.54
N ALA A 218 0.85 4.35 -6.78
CA ALA A 218 2.01 4.72 -5.96
C ALA A 218 2.21 6.25 -5.92
N ARG A 219 2.07 6.94 -7.06
CA ARG A 219 2.11 8.41 -7.12
C ARG A 219 0.99 9.07 -6.32
N ALA A 220 -0.22 8.53 -6.38
CA ALA A 220 -1.37 9.06 -5.64
C ALA A 220 -1.15 8.92 -4.13
N VAL A 221 -0.68 7.76 -3.67
CA VAL A 221 -0.37 7.50 -2.26
C VAL A 221 0.72 8.43 -1.75
N LEU A 222 1.85 8.52 -2.47
CA LEU A 222 2.97 9.40 -2.11
C LEU A 222 2.57 10.88 -2.00
N ARG A 223 1.63 11.36 -2.84
CA ARG A 223 1.12 12.74 -2.77
C ARG A 223 0.14 12.94 -1.62
N ARG A 224 -0.78 11.99 -1.39
CA ARG A 224 -1.79 12.08 -0.32
C ARG A 224 -1.16 11.96 1.07
N ARG A 225 -0.06 11.23 1.19
CA ARG A 225 0.67 10.94 2.43
C ARG A 225 2.09 11.52 2.42
N GLU A 226 2.26 12.68 1.77
CA GLU A 226 3.56 13.36 1.67
C GLU A 226 4.16 13.63 3.06
N ARG A 227 3.33 14.07 4.02
CA ARG A 227 3.79 14.41 5.38
C ARG A 227 4.39 13.21 6.11
N GLU A 228 3.76 12.05 5.99
CA GLU A 228 4.12 10.81 6.67
C GLU A 228 5.33 10.13 5.98
N VAL A 229 5.41 10.23 4.65
CA VAL A 229 6.49 9.62 3.84
C VAL A 229 7.76 10.47 3.81
N GLN A 230 7.63 11.81 3.83
CA GLN A 230 8.73 12.76 3.62
C GLN A 230 9.96 12.49 4.52
N PRO A 231 9.83 12.27 5.85
CA PRO A 231 11.01 12.06 6.72
C PRO A 231 11.84 10.84 6.31
N THR A 232 11.17 9.74 5.98
CA THR A 232 11.82 8.49 5.57
C THR A 232 12.44 8.62 4.19
N LEU A 233 11.73 9.25 3.26
CA LEU A 233 12.22 9.52 1.91
C LEU A 233 13.46 10.41 1.94
N GLN A 234 13.45 11.48 2.74
CA GLN A 234 14.61 12.35 2.94
C GLN A 234 15.81 11.56 3.48
N ARG A 235 15.62 10.71 4.50
CA ARG A 235 16.69 9.87 5.07
C ARG A 235 17.26 8.89 4.06
N LEU A 236 16.42 8.27 3.23
CA LEU A 236 16.83 7.41 2.12
C LEU A 236 17.70 8.18 1.12
N LEU A 237 17.23 9.34 0.68
CA LEU A 237 17.92 10.16 -0.32
C LEU A 237 19.27 10.67 0.19
N THR A 238 19.34 11.14 1.44
CA THR A 238 20.62 11.57 2.06
C THR A 238 21.63 10.42 2.16
N ARG A 239 21.18 9.20 2.50
CA ARG A 239 22.06 8.01 2.51
C ARG A 239 22.55 7.64 1.11
N LEU A 240 21.68 7.73 0.11
CA LEU A 240 22.07 7.45 -1.27
C LEU A 240 23.13 8.45 -1.76
N LEU A 241 23.03 9.72 -1.38
CA LEU A 241 24.03 10.74 -1.74
C LEU A 241 25.38 10.59 -1.05
N THR A 242 25.42 9.97 0.13
CA THR A 242 26.65 9.79 0.92
C THR A 242 27.33 8.44 0.67
N SER A 243 26.69 7.53 -0.06
CA SER A 243 27.23 6.26 -0.53
C SER A 243 27.87 6.43 -1.92
N PRO A 244 28.91 5.67 -2.32
CA PRO A 244 29.39 5.67 -3.71
C PRO A 244 28.21 5.37 -4.64
N LEU A 245 27.81 6.40 -5.39
CA LEU A 245 26.63 6.47 -6.25
C LEU A 245 26.82 5.59 -7.49
N THR A 246 26.81 4.28 -7.28
CA THR A 246 26.70 3.33 -8.37
C THR A 246 25.36 2.61 -8.22
N ALA A 247 24.40 2.99 -9.07
CA ALA A 247 23.17 2.25 -9.42
C ALA A 247 21.80 2.66 -8.81
N SER A 248 21.37 3.93 -8.90
CA SER A 248 19.93 4.23 -8.65
C SER A 248 19.31 5.32 -9.52
N SER A 249 19.64 5.37 -10.82
CA SER A 249 19.22 6.50 -11.67
C SER A 249 17.74 6.71 -11.95
N GLY A 250 16.93 5.68 -11.80
CA GLY A 250 15.49 5.86 -11.85
C GLY A 250 14.91 6.43 -10.56
N LEU A 251 15.49 6.08 -9.40
CA LEU A 251 14.83 6.26 -8.10
C LEU A 251 14.75 7.73 -7.71
N TRP A 252 15.82 8.50 -7.93
CA TRP A 252 15.83 9.93 -7.64
C TRP A 252 14.99 10.75 -8.61
N GLU A 253 14.95 10.38 -9.90
CA GLU A 253 14.10 11.05 -10.89
C GLU A 253 12.62 10.92 -10.55
N GLN A 254 12.21 9.74 -10.09
CA GLN A 254 10.83 9.42 -9.79
C GLN A 254 10.40 9.88 -8.40
N SER A 255 11.28 9.79 -7.40
CA SER A 255 11.04 10.39 -6.07
C SER A 255 10.81 11.90 -6.19
N TYR A 256 11.62 12.57 -7.04
CA TYR A 256 11.53 14.01 -7.26
C TYR A 256 10.19 14.42 -7.92
N ALA A 257 9.72 13.68 -8.93
CA ALA A 257 8.50 14.04 -9.68
C ALA A 257 7.21 13.95 -8.83
N VAL A 258 7.29 13.34 -7.65
CA VAL A 258 6.14 12.99 -6.83
C VAL A 258 6.17 13.71 -5.48
N VAL A 259 7.35 13.86 -4.85
CA VAL A 259 7.50 14.46 -3.51
C VAL A 259 8.66 15.47 -3.49
N ALA A 260 8.55 16.53 -4.30
CA ALA A 260 9.61 17.52 -4.47
C ALA A 260 10.04 18.21 -3.16
N GLN A 261 9.13 18.36 -2.18
CA GLN A 261 9.45 18.98 -0.89
C GLN A 261 10.37 18.11 -0.02
N ALA A 262 10.35 16.78 -0.19
CA ALA A 262 11.23 15.87 0.55
C ALA A 262 12.71 16.05 0.20
N LEU A 263 13.00 16.71 -0.92
CA LEU A 263 14.36 16.97 -1.38
C LEU A 263 14.93 18.31 -0.92
N LEU A 264 14.10 19.27 -0.46
CA LEU A 264 14.59 20.58 0.02
C LEU A 264 15.66 20.44 1.11
N PRO A 265 15.49 19.59 2.13
CA PRO A 265 16.51 19.45 3.17
C PRO A 265 17.78 18.71 2.71
N VAL A 266 17.72 18.09 1.53
CA VAL A 266 18.84 17.37 0.91
C VAL A 266 19.72 18.31 0.08
N VAL A 267 19.17 19.44 -0.39
CA VAL A 267 19.87 20.44 -1.21
C VAL A 267 21.20 20.92 -0.60
N PRO A 268 21.31 21.21 0.71
CA PRO A 268 22.60 21.56 1.32
C PRO A 268 23.70 20.50 1.10
N HIS A 269 23.36 19.22 1.24
CA HIS A 269 24.31 18.12 1.08
C HIS A 269 24.80 18.02 -0.38
N LEU A 270 23.92 18.31 -1.34
CA LEU A 270 24.27 18.39 -2.76
C LEU A 270 25.17 19.58 -3.06
N SER A 271 25.01 20.69 -2.36
CA SER A 271 25.89 21.86 -2.49
C SER A 271 27.34 21.51 -2.10
N ASP A 272 27.52 20.75 -1.02
CA ASP A 272 28.85 20.30 -0.59
C ASP A 272 29.48 19.34 -1.62
N GLU A 273 28.72 18.36 -2.13
CA GLU A 273 29.19 17.44 -3.18
C GLU A 273 29.47 18.16 -4.51
N LEU A 274 28.72 19.21 -4.85
CA LEU A 274 28.97 20.07 -6.02
C LEU A 274 30.31 20.81 -5.91
N CYS A 275 30.77 21.08 -4.69
CA CYS A 275 32.05 21.71 -4.39
C CYS A 275 33.18 20.71 -4.10
N SER A 276 32.90 19.39 -4.21
CA SER A 276 33.86 18.32 -3.95
C SER A 276 35.06 18.37 -4.90
N THR A 277 36.22 17.85 -4.49
CA THR A 277 37.40 17.71 -5.37
C THR A 277 37.26 16.53 -6.34
N ASP A 278 36.38 15.57 -6.05
CA ASP A 278 36.09 14.43 -6.92
C ASP A 278 35.15 14.84 -8.08
N ALA A 279 35.63 14.68 -9.32
CA ALA A 279 34.89 15.02 -10.52
C ALA A 279 33.60 14.21 -10.70
N SER A 280 33.58 12.95 -10.26
CA SER A 280 32.41 12.06 -10.39
C SER A 280 31.28 12.55 -9.49
N LYS A 281 31.61 12.82 -8.23
CA LYS A 281 30.68 13.37 -7.23
C LYS A 281 30.11 14.73 -7.66
N ARG A 282 30.97 15.64 -8.14
CA ARG A 282 30.52 16.94 -8.68
C ARG A 282 29.55 16.78 -9.85
N LEU A 283 29.85 15.90 -10.80
CA LEU A 283 29.02 15.68 -11.99
C LEU A 283 27.64 15.12 -11.62
N GLU A 284 27.58 14.21 -10.65
CA GLU A 284 26.33 13.64 -10.16
C GLU A 284 25.49 14.66 -9.40
N ALA A 285 26.11 15.42 -8.49
CA ALA A 285 25.45 16.53 -7.80
C ALA A 285 24.91 17.57 -8.80
N ALA A 286 25.71 17.92 -9.82
CA ALA A 286 25.30 18.85 -10.86
C ALA A 286 24.12 18.34 -11.70
N ARG A 287 24.13 17.06 -12.09
CA ARG A 287 23.01 16.43 -12.82
C ARG A 287 21.74 16.42 -11.97
N LEU A 288 21.85 16.11 -10.69
CA LEU A 288 20.69 16.01 -9.80
C LEU A 288 20.10 17.40 -9.50
N LEU A 289 20.93 18.39 -9.18
CA LEU A 289 20.50 19.78 -9.01
C LEU A 289 19.93 20.37 -10.30
N GLY A 290 20.53 20.08 -11.46
CA GLY A 290 20.01 20.52 -12.76
C GLY A 290 18.61 19.99 -13.05
N ARG A 291 18.33 18.72 -12.71
CA ARG A 291 16.98 18.15 -12.78
C ARG A 291 16.04 18.76 -11.73
N LEU A 292 16.51 18.95 -10.50
CA LEU A 292 15.75 19.56 -9.40
C LEU A 292 15.26 20.97 -9.77
N PHE A 293 16.09 21.78 -10.40
CA PHE A 293 15.69 23.13 -10.82
C PHE A 293 14.91 23.14 -12.15
N GLY A 294 15.16 22.18 -13.04
CA GLY A 294 14.57 22.13 -14.38
C GLY A 294 13.15 21.57 -14.47
N GLN A 295 12.59 21.03 -13.40
CA GLN A 295 11.27 20.39 -13.41
C GLN A 295 10.11 21.34 -13.02
N ARG A 296 8.88 20.84 -13.14
CA ARG A 296 7.66 21.58 -12.85
C ARG A 296 7.59 21.88 -11.33
N GLY A 297 7.65 23.16 -10.96
CA GLY A 297 7.78 23.59 -9.56
C GLY A 297 9.23 23.85 -9.11
N GLY A 298 10.24 23.48 -9.91
CA GLY A 298 11.65 23.72 -9.64
C GLY A 298 12.03 25.20 -9.54
N GLY A 299 11.21 26.10 -10.10
CA GLY A 299 11.37 27.55 -9.93
C GLY A 299 11.28 28.00 -8.47
N ALA A 300 10.35 27.46 -7.69
CA ALA A 300 10.23 27.79 -6.26
C ALA A 300 11.45 27.29 -5.47
N VAL A 301 11.96 26.10 -5.81
CA VAL A 301 13.18 25.54 -5.22
C VAL A 301 14.41 26.38 -5.59
N ALA A 302 14.48 26.84 -6.84
CA ALA A 302 15.54 27.71 -7.33
C ALA A 302 15.53 29.10 -6.66
N GLU A 303 14.36 29.63 -6.34
CA GLU A 303 14.21 30.87 -5.57
C GLU A 303 14.68 30.70 -4.13
N GLU A 304 14.33 29.59 -3.48
CA GLU A 304 14.76 29.28 -2.10
C GLU A 304 16.27 28.99 -2.01
N TRP A 305 16.82 28.29 -3.02
CA TRP A 305 18.22 27.83 -3.06
C TRP A 305 19.05 28.53 -4.14
N GLY A 306 18.87 29.85 -4.29
CA GLY A 306 19.51 30.64 -5.35
C GLY A 306 21.05 30.58 -5.36
N GLU A 307 21.68 30.41 -4.19
CA GLU A 307 23.14 30.25 -4.09
C GLU A 307 23.62 28.94 -4.71
N VAL A 308 22.90 27.83 -4.46
CA VAL A 308 23.20 26.51 -5.01
C VAL A 308 22.98 26.50 -6.53
N LEU A 309 21.92 27.16 -7.02
CA LEU A 309 21.71 27.36 -8.46
C LEU A 309 22.86 28.15 -9.10
N THR A 310 23.32 29.21 -8.44
CA THR A 310 24.44 30.02 -8.93
C THR A 310 25.71 29.19 -9.03
N GLU A 311 26.00 28.37 -8.02
CA GLU A 311 27.16 27.48 -8.02
C GLU A 311 27.05 26.41 -9.11
N LEU A 312 25.87 25.82 -9.31
CA LEU A 312 25.61 24.90 -10.42
C LEU A 312 25.92 25.54 -11.77
N LEU A 313 25.43 26.77 -12.00
CA LEU A 313 25.68 27.52 -13.22
C LEU A 313 27.16 27.87 -13.43
N ARG A 314 27.95 28.03 -12.36
CA ARG A 314 29.41 28.19 -12.47
C ARG A 314 30.09 26.93 -12.96
N ARG A 315 29.65 25.74 -12.56
CA ARG A 315 30.25 24.45 -12.98
C ARG A 315 30.09 24.16 -14.47
N PHE A 316 29.06 24.69 -15.13
CA PHE A 316 28.99 24.68 -16.60
C PHE A 316 30.15 25.40 -17.30
N LYS A 317 30.93 26.24 -16.57
CA LYS A 317 32.12 26.91 -17.09
C LYS A 317 33.41 26.14 -16.81
N ASP A 318 33.40 25.15 -15.91
CA ASP A 318 34.58 24.35 -15.54
C ASP A 318 35.07 23.48 -16.71
N GLU A 319 34.15 22.84 -17.45
CA GLU A 319 34.50 22.01 -18.63
C GLU A 319 35.22 22.83 -19.70
N LYS A 320 34.77 24.08 -19.94
CA LYS A 320 35.42 24.97 -20.89
C LYS A 320 36.82 25.34 -20.45
N GLN A 321 37.03 25.67 -19.18
CA GLN A 321 38.36 26.06 -18.68
C GLN A 321 39.35 24.89 -18.66
N GLN A 322 38.90 23.68 -18.32
CA GLN A 322 39.75 22.50 -18.37
C GLN A 322 40.15 22.14 -19.80
N GLN A 323 39.20 22.16 -20.75
CA GLN A 323 39.50 21.94 -22.18
C GLN A 323 40.44 23.00 -22.75
N GLN A 324 40.28 24.27 -22.33
CA GLN A 324 41.15 25.37 -22.75
C GLN A 324 42.57 25.20 -22.19
N GLN A 325 42.71 24.85 -20.92
CA GLN A 325 44.02 24.59 -20.30
C GLN A 325 44.71 23.35 -20.88
N GLN A 326 43.96 22.32 -21.26
CA GLN A 326 44.51 21.11 -21.88
C GLN A 326 44.99 21.40 -23.31
N GLN A 327 44.23 22.19 -24.09
CA GLN A 327 44.67 22.67 -25.40
C GLN A 327 45.89 23.61 -25.31
N GLU A 328 45.95 24.47 -24.30
CA GLU A 328 47.11 25.33 -24.05
C GLU A 328 48.35 24.54 -23.63
N GLN A 329 48.19 23.45 -22.87
CA GLN A 329 49.30 22.56 -22.51
C GLN A 329 49.80 21.73 -23.69
N GLU A 330 48.91 21.27 -24.57
CA GLU A 330 49.27 20.58 -25.82
C GLU A 330 50.01 21.53 -26.77
N GLN A 331 49.57 22.78 -26.88
CA GLN A 331 50.25 23.81 -27.71
C GLN A 331 51.60 24.27 -27.16
N GLN A 332 51.88 24.07 -25.87
CA GLN A 332 53.18 24.38 -25.26
C GLN A 332 54.17 23.20 -25.34
N GLN A 333 53.72 22.02 -25.78
CA GLN A 333 54.54 20.82 -25.96
C GLN A 333 54.94 20.55 -27.42
N GLU A 334 54.41 21.32 -28.38
CA GLU A 334 54.86 21.39 -29.79
C GLU A 334 55.88 22.52 -30.02
#